data_AF-M1W1C4-F1
#
_entry.id   AF-M1W1C4-F1
#
_cell.length_a   1.000
_cell.length_b   1.000
_cell.length_c   1.000
_cell.angle_alpha   90.00
_cell.angle_beta   90.00
_cell.angle_gamma   90.00
#
_symmetry.space_group_name_H-M   'P 1'
#
loop_
_entity.id
_entity.type
_entity.pdbx_description
1 polymer ?
#
loop_
_entity_poly.entity_id
_entity_poly.type
_entity_poly.pdbx_seq_one_letter_code
_entity_poly.pdbx_strand_id
1 'polypeptide(L)'
;MRFAINNSSDPIWLNYYPNPKTFDDAASNLRAFSTEGRSEARFRDMPGAVEYSNRTAPRLRECYGWTSISGKELWALPLLLKPPELKINGREVRNMRSTEDYRAIVYEYVPSSVAGMDAEVIQAQLDFFWLGGWCMVPMRIENWGGAGILLDMADAVCLCHMGWRKEYYRRTEATEVMELLES
;
A
#
# COMPACT_ATOMS: atom_id res chain seq x y z
N MET A 1 3.57 -8.73 -0.23
CA MET A 1 2.79 -9.30 0.90
C MET A 1 1.56 -10.05 0.41
N ARG A 2 0.57 -9.41 -0.26
CA ARG A 2 -0.62 -10.11 -0.80
C ARG A 2 -0.29 -11.35 -1.65
N PHE A 3 0.63 -11.22 -2.60
CA PHE A 3 1.07 -12.34 -3.43
C PHE A 3 1.51 -13.55 -2.59
N ALA A 4 2.26 -13.32 -1.51
CA ALA A 4 2.72 -14.38 -0.63
C ALA A 4 1.57 -15.07 0.12
N ILE A 5 0.55 -14.31 0.54
CA ILE A 5 -0.66 -14.85 1.18
C ILE A 5 -1.44 -15.72 0.18
N ASN A 6 -1.70 -15.20 -1.02
CA ASN A 6 -2.48 -15.88 -2.05
C ASN A 6 -1.81 -17.16 -2.55
N ASN A 7 -0.48 -17.23 -2.47
CA ASN A 7 0.34 -18.37 -2.93
C ASN A 7 0.88 -19.23 -1.77
N SER A 8 0.34 -19.08 -0.56
CA SER A 8 0.69 -19.91 0.59
C SER A 8 -0.47 -20.84 0.97
N SER A 9 -0.18 -22.11 1.21
CA SER A 9 -1.16 -23.05 1.80
C SER A 9 -1.32 -22.83 3.29
N ASP A 10 -0.25 -22.39 3.96
CA ASP A 10 -0.22 -22.12 5.39
C ASP A 10 -0.36 -20.62 5.66
N PRO A 11 -0.98 -20.22 6.79
CA PRO A 11 -1.03 -18.84 7.18
C PRO A 11 0.33 -18.23 7.47
N ILE A 12 0.45 -16.92 7.24
CA ILE A 12 1.62 -16.12 7.59
C ILE A 12 1.41 -15.54 8.98
N TRP A 13 2.30 -15.87 9.90
CA TRP A 13 2.24 -15.42 11.29
C TRP A 13 3.18 -14.24 11.47
N LEU A 14 2.69 -13.14 12.06
CA LEU A 14 3.47 -11.94 12.33
C LEU A 14 3.57 -11.67 13.82
N ASN A 15 4.69 -11.10 14.25
CA ASN A 15 4.86 -10.64 15.62
C ASN A 15 4.08 -9.34 15.85
N TYR A 16 3.13 -9.39 16.78
CA TYR A 16 2.39 -8.22 17.25
C TYR A 16 2.73 -7.86 18.70
N TYR A 17 3.24 -8.77 19.55
CA TYR A 17 3.50 -8.48 20.97
C TYR A 17 4.99 -8.15 21.24
N PRO A 18 5.33 -7.12 22.04
CA PRO A 18 4.48 -6.12 22.72
C PRO A 18 4.29 -4.83 21.89
N ASN A 19 3.92 -4.96 20.62
CA ASN A 19 3.93 -4.01 19.52
C ASN A 19 5.32 -3.86 18.86
N PRO A 20 5.47 -4.16 17.56
CA PRO A 20 6.73 -3.95 16.85
C PRO A 20 7.06 -2.45 16.77
N LYS A 21 8.28 -2.09 17.17
CA LYS A 21 8.72 -0.69 17.31
C LYS A 21 10.10 -0.42 16.73
N THR A 22 10.80 -1.46 16.30
CA THR A 22 12.17 -1.36 15.80
C THR A 22 12.26 -1.78 14.34
N PHE A 23 13.36 -1.40 13.69
CA PHE A 23 13.69 -1.88 12.36
C PHE A 23 13.77 -3.40 12.33
N ASP A 24 14.36 -4.03 13.34
CA ASP A 24 14.50 -5.49 13.41
C ASP A 24 13.15 -6.19 13.56
N ASP A 25 12.21 -5.61 14.32
CA ASP A 25 10.84 -6.12 14.40
C ASP A 25 10.16 -6.06 13.03
N ALA A 26 10.24 -4.90 12.37
CA ALA A 26 9.68 -4.67 11.04
C ALA A 26 10.30 -5.61 9.98
N ALA A 27 11.62 -5.77 10.01
CA ALA A 27 12.37 -6.66 9.12
C ALA A 27 11.98 -8.12 9.34
N SER A 28 11.83 -8.53 10.60
CA SER A 28 11.45 -9.90 10.95
C SER A 28 10.02 -10.22 10.49
N ASN A 29 9.07 -9.29 10.66
CA ASN A 29 7.72 -9.46 10.13
C ASN A 29 7.68 -9.43 8.60
N LEU A 30 8.40 -8.52 7.95
CA LEU A 30 8.49 -8.48 6.50
C LEU A 30 9.09 -9.77 5.94
N ARG A 31 10.11 -10.32 6.61
CA ARG A 31 10.72 -11.62 6.27
C ARG A 31 9.72 -12.78 6.35
N ALA A 32 8.73 -12.73 7.22
CA ALA A 32 7.69 -13.77 7.29
C ALA A 32 6.91 -13.92 5.97
N PHE A 33 6.89 -12.88 5.11
CA PHE A 33 6.31 -12.95 3.77
C PHE A 33 7.26 -13.52 2.72
N SER A 34 8.54 -13.76 3.00
CA SER A 34 9.47 -14.43 2.07
C SER A 34 9.22 -15.94 2.01
N THR A 35 9.77 -16.63 1.01
CA THR A 35 9.63 -18.09 0.93
C THR A 35 10.26 -18.78 2.13
N GLU A 36 11.44 -18.31 2.55
CA GLU A 36 12.16 -18.80 3.73
C GLU A 36 11.35 -18.53 5.01
N GLY A 37 10.89 -17.29 5.22
CA GLY A 37 10.14 -16.94 6.42
C GLY A 37 8.81 -17.68 6.55
N ARG A 38 8.10 -17.92 5.42
CA ARG A 38 6.89 -18.76 5.41
C ARG A 38 7.17 -20.20 5.84
N SER A 39 8.29 -20.77 5.38
CA SER A 39 8.66 -22.15 5.75
C SER A 39 9.04 -22.29 7.23
N GLU A 40 9.63 -21.26 7.83
CA GLU A 40 9.99 -21.26 9.26
C GLU A 40 8.79 -21.05 10.17
N ALA A 41 7.79 -20.25 9.74
CA ALA A 41 6.61 -19.88 10.53
C ALA A 41 6.94 -19.43 11.98
N ARG A 42 8.04 -18.70 12.14
CA ARG A 42 8.70 -18.39 13.43
C ARG A 42 7.75 -17.88 14.53
N PHE A 43 6.72 -17.14 14.15
CA PHE A 43 5.81 -16.47 15.08
C PHE A 43 4.56 -17.28 15.44
N ARG A 44 4.35 -18.46 14.84
CA ARG A 44 3.11 -19.25 14.99
C ARG A 44 2.69 -19.48 16.44
N ASP A 45 3.65 -19.86 17.29
CA ASP A 45 3.38 -20.21 18.70
C ASP A 45 3.69 -19.05 19.65
N MET A 46 3.96 -17.84 19.14
CA MET A 46 4.24 -16.69 19.98
C MET A 46 2.94 -16.08 20.54
N PRO A 47 2.90 -15.73 21.83
CA PRO A 47 1.74 -15.06 22.42
C PRO A 47 1.39 -13.77 21.67
N GLY A 48 0.12 -13.65 21.28
CA GLY A 48 -0.39 -12.48 20.60
C GLY A 48 0.05 -12.34 19.14
N ALA A 49 0.66 -13.35 18.52
CA ALA A 49 0.95 -13.34 17.09
C ALA A 49 -0.34 -13.20 16.26
N VAL A 50 -0.22 -12.52 15.13
CA VAL A 50 -1.35 -12.25 14.21
C VAL A 50 -1.24 -13.13 12.97
N GLU A 51 -2.35 -13.75 12.60
CA GLU A 51 -2.44 -14.64 11.45
C GLU A 51 -2.98 -13.92 10.21
N TYR A 52 -2.25 -14.01 9.10
CA TYR A 52 -2.70 -13.60 7.78
C TYR A 52 -2.80 -14.77 6.80
N SER A 53 -4.03 -15.09 6.41
CA SER A 53 -4.39 -16.06 5.37
C SER A 53 -5.32 -15.42 4.34
N ASN A 54 -5.74 -16.16 3.32
CA ASN A 54 -6.75 -15.70 2.35
C ASN A 54 -8.09 -15.29 2.99
N ARG A 55 -8.36 -15.72 4.22
CA ARG A 55 -9.61 -15.39 4.94
C ARG A 55 -9.46 -14.20 5.89
N THR A 56 -8.28 -13.98 6.44
CA THR A 56 -8.04 -12.96 7.48
C THR A 56 -7.32 -11.72 6.97
N ALA A 57 -6.66 -11.80 5.81
CA ALA A 57 -6.01 -10.64 5.21
C ALA A 57 -7.06 -9.56 4.87
N PRO A 58 -6.80 -8.28 5.20
CA PRO A 58 -7.73 -7.21 4.89
C PRO A 58 -7.96 -7.14 3.39
N ARG A 59 -9.04 -6.53 2.91
CA ARG A 59 -9.16 -6.21 1.50
C ARG A 59 -8.18 -5.08 1.16
N LEU A 60 -7.44 -5.26 0.07
CA LEU A 60 -6.59 -4.24 -0.54
C LEU A 60 -7.05 -4.07 -1.98
N ARG A 61 -6.77 -2.92 -2.59
CA ARG A 61 -7.01 -2.70 -4.01
C ARG A 61 -6.28 -3.76 -4.84
N GLU A 62 -6.99 -4.45 -5.73
CA GLU A 62 -6.33 -5.44 -6.59
C GLU A 62 -5.37 -4.78 -7.58
N CYS A 63 -4.20 -5.38 -7.77
CA CYS A 63 -3.21 -4.97 -8.76
C CYS A 63 -3.12 -6.08 -9.81
N TYR A 64 -3.60 -5.78 -11.02
CA TYR A 64 -3.58 -6.72 -12.15
C TYR A 64 -2.23 -6.77 -12.86
N GLY A 65 -1.26 -5.97 -12.40
CA GLY A 65 0.12 -6.00 -12.86
C GLY A 65 0.42 -4.97 -13.94
N TRP A 66 1.49 -5.24 -14.68
CA TRP A 66 2.05 -4.31 -15.66
C TRP A 66 1.43 -4.50 -17.05
N THR A 67 1.17 -3.39 -17.72
CA THR A 67 0.81 -3.37 -19.14
C THR A 67 1.70 -2.37 -19.90
N SER A 68 1.73 -2.51 -21.22
CA SER A 68 2.32 -1.53 -22.11
C SER A 68 1.22 -0.64 -22.70
N ILE A 69 1.50 0.65 -22.83
CA ILE A 69 0.65 1.60 -23.53
C ILE A 69 1.50 2.43 -24.47
N SER A 70 1.06 2.56 -25.72
CA SER A 70 1.78 3.37 -26.69
C SER A 70 1.51 4.85 -26.46
N GLY A 71 2.51 5.68 -26.74
CA GLY A 71 2.35 7.13 -26.76
C GLY A 71 1.26 7.58 -27.73
N LYS A 72 1.06 6.87 -28.85
CA LYS A 72 -0.01 7.18 -29.81
C LYS A 72 -1.39 7.08 -29.17
N GLU A 73 -1.65 6.03 -28.39
CA GLU A 73 -2.91 5.84 -27.68
C GLU A 73 -3.14 6.93 -26.63
N LEU A 74 -2.11 7.26 -25.84
CA LEU A 74 -2.18 8.35 -24.86
C LEU A 74 -2.48 9.70 -25.50
N TRP A 75 -1.89 9.98 -26.67
CA TRP A 75 -2.13 11.22 -27.42
C TRP A 75 -3.48 11.29 -28.11
N ALA A 76 -4.13 10.14 -28.34
CA ALA A 76 -5.48 10.07 -28.88
C ALA A 76 -6.56 10.33 -27.82
N LEU A 77 -6.22 10.33 -26.52
CA LEU A 77 -7.17 10.61 -25.44
C LEU A 77 -7.79 12.02 -25.56
N PRO A 78 -9.04 12.22 -25.09
CA PRO A 78 -9.60 13.56 -24.91
C PRO A 78 -8.70 14.44 -24.03
N LEU A 79 -8.68 15.75 -24.28
CA LEU A 79 -7.78 16.69 -23.59
C LEU A 79 -7.82 16.57 -22.06
N LEU A 80 -9.00 16.33 -21.48
CA LEU A 80 -9.19 16.17 -20.03
C LEU A 80 -8.56 14.90 -19.44
N LEU A 81 -8.29 13.89 -20.28
CA LEU A 81 -7.69 12.61 -19.88
C LEU A 81 -6.21 12.51 -20.30
N LYS A 82 -5.70 13.52 -21.03
CA LYS A 82 -4.29 13.53 -21.43
C LYS A 82 -3.41 13.79 -20.20
N PRO A 83 -2.31 13.03 -20.05
CA PRO A 83 -1.30 13.32 -19.03
C PRO A 83 -0.81 14.77 -19.16
N PRO A 84 -0.81 15.55 -18.07
CA PRO A 84 -0.39 16.95 -18.12
C PRO A 84 1.11 17.04 -18.38
N GLU A 85 1.50 18.10 -19.10
CA GLU A 85 2.91 18.49 -19.17
C GLU A 85 3.33 19.10 -17.83
N LEU A 86 4.38 18.55 -17.21
CA LEU A 86 4.91 19.05 -15.96
C LEU A 86 6.23 19.78 -16.19
N LYS A 87 6.29 21.06 -15.84
CA LYS A 87 7.52 21.87 -15.86
C LYS A 87 8.21 21.83 -14.50
N ILE A 88 9.35 21.18 -14.42
CA ILE A 88 10.19 21.14 -13.22
C ILE A 88 11.22 22.28 -13.30
N ASN A 89 11.23 23.12 -12.26
CA ASN A 89 12.14 24.27 -12.12
C ASN A 89 12.16 25.22 -13.34
N GLY A 90 11.05 25.31 -14.08
CA GLY A 90 10.89 26.18 -15.25
C GLY A 90 11.74 25.82 -16.47
N ARG A 91 12.47 24.69 -16.46
CA ARG A 91 13.41 24.33 -17.54
C ARG A 91 13.20 22.92 -18.08
N GLU A 92 12.90 21.97 -17.20
CA GLU A 92 12.72 20.58 -17.60
C GLU A 92 11.24 20.30 -17.83
N VAL A 93 10.91 19.85 -19.03
CA VAL A 93 9.54 19.48 -19.41
C VAL A 93 9.42 17.97 -19.34
N ARG A 94 8.63 17.46 -18.39
CA ARG A 94 8.20 16.07 -18.38
C ARG A 94 6.89 15.96 -19.14
N ASN A 95 6.95 15.31 -20.30
CA ASN A 95 5.79 14.99 -21.11
C ASN A 95 5.83 13.52 -21.53
N MET A 96 4.65 12.98 -21.86
CA MET A 96 4.55 11.71 -22.57
C MET A 96 4.53 12.03 -24.07
N ARG A 97 5.47 11.48 -24.84
CA ARG A 97 5.62 11.64 -26.29
C ARG A 97 4.83 10.58 -27.04
N SER A 98 4.29 10.92 -28.20
CA SER A 98 3.52 9.99 -29.03
C SER A 98 4.36 8.87 -29.66
N THR A 99 5.68 9.01 -29.66
CA THR A 99 6.63 8.11 -30.33
C THR A 99 7.27 7.08 -29.41
N GLU A 100 6.89 7.07 -28.13
CA GLU A 100 7.48 6.20 -27.10
C GLU A 100 6.43 5.19 -26.60
N ASP A 101 6.91 4.09 -26.02
CA ASP A 101 6.06 3.14 -25.29
C ASP A 101 6.27 3.29 -23.80
N TYR A 102 5.17 3.25 -23.04
CA TYR A 102 5.17 3.42 -21.59
C TYR A 102 4.74 2.13 -20.90
N ARG A 103 5.17 2.00 -19.65
CA ARG A 103 4.71 0.96 -18.74
C ARG A 103 3.70 1.56 -17.78
N ALA A 104 2.56 0.90 -17.65
CA ALA A 104 1.52 1.27 -16.70
C ALA A 104 1.25 0.09 -15.76
N ILE A 105 0.79 0.39 -14.55
CA ILE A 105 0.26 -0.62 -13.63
C ILE A 105 -1.26 -0.52 -13.65
N VAL A 106 -1.93 -1.64 -13.85
CA VAL A 106 -3.39 -1.71 -13.88
C VAL A 106 -3.89 -2.15 -12.51
N TYR A 107 -4.85 -1.41 -11.97
CA TYR A 107 -5.46 -1.68 -10.68
C TYR A 107 -6.98 -1.80 -10.80
N GLU A 108 -7.61 -2.41 -9.80
CA GLU A 108 -9.05 -2.35 -9.57
C GLU A 108 -9.55 -0.90 -9.59
N TYR A 109 -10.68 -0.68 -10.24
CA TYR A 109 -11.39 0.58 -10.13
C TYR A 109 -12.21 0.58 -8.84
N VAL A 110 -11.82 1.45 -7.91
CA VAL A 110 -12.57 1.73 -6.68
C VAL A 110 -13.08 3.17 -6.80
N PRO A 111 -14.39 3.41 -6.62
CA PRO A 111 -14.93 4.77 -6.67
C PRO A 111 -14.24 5.70 -5.68
N SER A 112 -13.91 6.92 -6.08
CA SER A 112 -13.22 7.91 -5.25
C SER A 112 -14.11 8.60 -4.21
N SER A 113 -15.30 8.05 -3.95
CA SER A 113 -16.20 8.61 -2.94
C SER A 113 -15.64 8.37 -1.55
N VAL A 114 -15.47 9.44 -0.78
CA VAL A 114 -15.11 9.37 0.64
C VAL A 114 -16.33 9.19 1.54
N ALA A 115 -17.54 9.32 0.99
CA ALA A 115 -18.78 9.08 1.71
C ALA A 115 -18.92 7.58 2.05
N GLY A 116 -19.16 7.28 3.33
CA GLY A 116 -19.37 5.90 3.79
C GLY A 116 -18.08 5.09 3.96
N MET A 117 -16.96 5.74 4.25
CA MET A 117 -15.76 5.04 4.72
C MET A 117 -16.05 4.24 5.99
N ASP A 118 -15.48 3.04 6.06
CA ASP A 118 -15.61 2.15 7.20
C ASP A 118 -14.29 2.12 7.97
N ALA A 119 -14.34 2.55 9.24
CA ALA A 119 -13.18 2.61 10.11
C ALA A 119 -12.52 1.24 10.32
N GLU A 120 -13.30 0.15 10.32
CA GLU A 120 -12.76 -1.20 10.49
C GLU A 120 -11.98 -1.63 9.24
N VAL A 121 -12.48 -1.27 8.04
CA VAL A 121 -11.80 -1.54 6.76
C VAL A 121 -10.49 -0.76 6.67
N ILE A 122 -10.48 0.51 7.11
CA ILE A 122 -9.27 1.33 7.15
C ILE A 122 -8.28 0.74 8.15
N GLN A 123 -8.71 0.45 9.39
CA GLN A 123 -7.84 -0.05 10.44
C GLN A 123 -7.19 -1.38 10.07
N ALA A 124 -7.94 -2.30 9.47
CA ALA A 124 -7.40 -3.59 9.05
C ALA A 124 -6.29 -3.45 8.01
N GLN A 125 -6.38 -2.47 7.10
CA GLN A 125 -5.31 -2.16 6.15
C GLN A 125 -4.12 -1.51 6.83
N LEU A 126 -4.34 -0.53 7.71
CA LEU A 126 -3.28 0.14 8.47
C LEU A 126 -2.49 -0.85 9.32
N ASP A 127 -3.18 -1.75 10.02
CA ASP A 127 -2.57 -2.80 10.84
C ASP A 127 -1.74 -3.78 10.00
N PHE A 128 -2.25 -4.15 8.83
CA PHE A 128 -1.53 -5.02 7.90
C PHE A 128 -0.24 -4.38 7.38
N PHE A 129 -0.30 -3.11 6.97
CA PHE A 129 0.89 -2.39 6.49
C PHE A 129 1.90 -2.14 7.61
N TRP A 130 1.44 -1.70 8.78
CA TRP A 130 2.29 -1.50 9.95
C TRP A 130 2.98 -2.81 10.35
N LEU A 131 2.25 -3.91 10.51
CA LEU A 131 2.86 -5.20 10.80
C LEU A 131 3.81 -5.66 9.70
N GLY A 132 3.54 -5.32 8.45
CA GLY A 132 4.43 -5.54 7.30
C GLY A 132 5.69 -4.65 7.27
N GLY A 133 5.90 -3.81 8.28
CA GLY A 133 7.08 -2.94 8.41
C GLY A 133 6.98 -1.60 7.69
N TRP A 134 5.79 -1.19 7.27
CA TRP A 134 5.57 0.09 6.61
C TRP A 134 5.31 1.20 7.63
N CYS A 135 5.79 2.40 7.32
CA CYS A 135 5.42 3.62 8.02
C CYS A 135 4.42 4.40 7.17
N MET A 136 3.34 4.89 7.79
CA MET A 136 2.47 5.86 7.15
C MET A 136 2.99 7.26 7.46
N VAL A 137 3.28 8.06 6.43
CA VAL A 137 3.44 9.51 6.60
C VAL A 137 2.04 10.16 6.61
N PRO A 138 1.87 11.44 6.99
CA PRO A 138 0.56 12.07 7.06
C PRO A 138 -0.25 11.81 5.79
N MET A 139 -1.33 11.05 5.94
CA MET A 139 -2.05 10.47 4.83
C MET A 139 -3.01 11.50 4.24
N ARG A 140 -3.08 11.52 2.92
CA ARG A 140 -4.04 12.35 2.20
C ARG A 140 -5.35 11.62 2.05
N ILE A 141 -6.45 12.29 2.36
CA ILE A 141 -7.78 11.67 2.27
C ILE A 141 -8.14 11.29 0.83
N GLU A 142 -7.57 12.01 -0.14
CA GLU A 142 -7.69 11.76 -1.58
C GLU A 142 -7.08 10.43 -2.00
N ASN A 143 -6.20 9.86 -1.18
CA ASN A 143 -5.59 8.56 -1.43
C ASN A 143 -6.52 7.40 -1.02
N TRP A 144 -7.71 7.66 -0.51
CA TRP A 144 -8.68 6.67 -0.07
C TRP A 144 -9.98 6.76 -0.88
N GLY A 145 -10.66 5.63 -1.07
CA GLY A 145 -11.95 5.60 -1.75
C GLY A 145 -12.84 4.42 -1.38
N GLY A 146 -14.09 4.46 -1.83
CA GLY A 146 -15.12 3.47 -1.52
C GLY A 146 -15.32 3.34 -0.01
N ALA A 147 -15.35 2.11 0.49
CA ALA A 147 -15.48 1.82 1.93
C ALA A 147 -14.18 2.07 2.74
N GLY A 148 -13.26 2.89 2.24
CA GLY A 148 -11.96 3.15 2.88
C GLY A 148 -10.83 2.26 2.37
N ILE A 149 -10.77 1.97 1.07
CA ILE A 149 -9.64 1.27 0.44
C ILE A 149 -8.55 2.27 0.06
N LEU A 150 -7.30 1.96 0.41
CA LEU A 150 -6.15 2.77 0.00
C LEU A 150 -5.89 2.62 -1.51
N LEU A 151 -5.99 3.73 -2.23
CA LEU A 151 -5.86 3.82 -3.69
C LEU A 151 -4.45 4.16 -4.14
N ASP A 152 -3.79 5.06 -3.41
CA ASP A 152 -2.42 5.51 -3.68
C ASP A 152 -1.53 5.18 -2.47
N MET A 153 -0.42 4.49 -2.75
CA MET A 153 0.56 4.09 -1.74
C MET A 153 1.71 5.10 -1.61
N ALA A 154 1.62 6.29 -2.23
CA ALA A 154 2.65 7.32 -2.16
C ALA A 154 2.97 7.76 -0.72
N ASP A 155 2.00 7.70 0.19
CA ASP A 155 2.15 8.03 1.61
C ASP A 155 2.64 6.84 2.47
N ALA A 156 2.83 5.67 1.86
CA ALA A 156 3.28 4.46 2.54
C ALA A 156 4.78 4.25 2.28
N VAL A 157 5.57 4.31 3.35
CA VAL A 157 7.04 4.19 3.30
C VAL A 157 7.43 2.78 3.73
N CYS A 158 7.86 1.96 2.77
CA CYS A 158 8.29 0.60 3.07
C CYS A 158 9.67 0.57 3.77
N LEU A 159 9.95 -0.53 4.47
CA LEU A 159 11.17 -0.73 5.26
C LEU A 159 12.48 -0.47 4.49
N CYS A 160 12.51 -0.78 3.20
CA CYS A 160 13.70 -0.63 2.35
C CYS A 160 13.86 0.78 1.74
N HIS A 161 12.91 1.68 1.99
CA HIS A 161 12.94 3.03 1.45
C HIS A 161 13.81 3.96 2.31
N MET A 162 14.55 4.90 1.70
CA MET A 162 15.41 5.85 2.43
C MET A 162 14.66 6.74 3.42
N GLY A 163 13.35 6.92 3.20
CA GLY A 163 12.47 7.68 4.09
C GLY A 163 12.00 6.92 5.33
N TRP A 164 12.30 5.63 5.45
CA TRP A 164 11.87 4.85 6.60
C TRP A 164 12.59 5.34 7.86
N ARG A 165 11.81 5.60 8.91
CA ARG A 165 12.32 6.10 10.18
C ARG A 165 11.56 5.46 11.32
N LYS A 166 12.28 5.12 12.38
CA LYS A 166 11.72 4.50 13.59
C LYS A 166 10.64 5.38 14.22
N GLU A 167 10.80 6.70 14.15
CA GLU A 167 9.86 7.69 14.70
C GLU A 167 8.50 7.65 13.98
N TYR A 168 8.46 7.20 12.73
CA TYR A 168 7.23 7.05 11.95
C TYR A 168 6.70 5.60 11.98
N TYR A 169 7.45 4.66 12.55
CA TYR A 169 7.04 3.27 12.66
C TYR A 169 6.15 3.05 13.89
N ARG A 170 4.90 3.45 13.75
CA ARG A 170 3.85 3.27 14.75
C ARG A 170 2.58 2.74 14.10
N ARG A 171 1.73 2.13 14.92
CA ARG A 171 0.35 1.86 14.53
C ARG A 171 -0.38 3.20 14.38
N THR A 172 -1.07 3.37 13.25
CA THR A 172 -1.94 4.52 13.00
C THR A 172 -3.38 4.09 13.22
N GLU A 173 -4.16 4.92 13.91
CA GLU A 173 -5.58 4.65 14.11
C GLU A 173 -6.40 5.18 12.92
N ALA A 174 -7.47 4.48 12.54
CA ALA A 174 -8.36 4.89 11.46
C ALA A 174 -8.99 6.26 11.71
N THR A 175 -9.21 6.63 12.97
CA THR A 175 -9.71 7.96 13.35
C THR A 175 -8.77 9.08 12.89
N GLU A 176 -7.46 8.87 12.91
CA GLU A 176 -6.48 9.86 12.42
C GLU A 176 -6.64 10.12 10.91
N VAL A 177 -7.10 9.13 10.15
CA VAL A 177 -7.41 9.28 8.71
C VAL A 177 -8.74 9.98 8.52
N MET A 178 -9.75 9.59 9.31
CA MET A 178 -11.11 10.12 9.17
C MET A 178 -11.27 11.54 9.70
N GLU A 179 -10.51 11.95 10.73
CA GLU A 179 -10.52 13.33 11.24
C GLU A 179 -10.13 14.36 10.16
N LEU A 180 -9.34 13.94 9.15
CA LEU A 180 -9.01 14.77 7.97
C LEU A 180 -10.19 14.99 7.02
N LEU A 181 -11.30 14.26 7.17
CA LEU A 181 -12.55 14.52 6.45
C LEU A 181 -13.34 15.70 7.05
N GLU A 182 -13.10 16.02 8.32
CA GLU A 182 -13.84 17.03 9.08
C GLU A 182 -13.16 18.41 9.09
N SER A 183 -11.91 18.48 8.64
CA SER A 183 -11.08 19.69 8.57
C SER A 183 -11.11 20.36 7.19
#